data_AF-A0A7S0Y4M6-F1
#
_entry.id   AF-A0A7S0Y4M6-F1
#
_cell.length_a   1.000
_cell.length_b   1.000
_cell.length_c   1.000
_cell.angle_alpha   90.00
_cell.angle_beta   90.00
_cell.angle_gamma   90.00
#
_symmetry.space_group_name_H-M   'P 1'
#
loop_
_entity.id
_entity.type
_entity.pdbx_description
1 polymer ?
#
loop_
_entity_poly.entity_id
_entity_poly.type
_entity_poly.pdbx_seq_one_letter_code
_entity_poly.pdbx_strand_id
1 'polypeptide(L)'
;GMELKNVCCCETGIMFVLEIVESPEAMDKKEFREGEVTKTTATTLRLVKSLFGSQRLVLGDSWFASVLTAEYLRKKGLYFAGVVKTAHKRFPKIFFKQFAFGADAPRGE
;
A
#
# COMPACT_ATOMS: atom_id res chain seq x y z
N GLY A 1 -10.30 -19.68 -0.50
CA GLY A 1 -11.17 -18.50 -0.34
C GLY A 1 -10.83 -17.49 -1.41
N MET A 2 -11.78 -16.62 -1.77
CA MET A 2 -11.52 -15.50 -2.69
C MET A 2 -10.92 -14.34 -1.89
N GLU A 3 -9.80 -13.76 -2.37
CA GLU A 3 -9.21 -12.58 -1.76
C GLU A 3 -9.86 -11.32 -2.35
N LEU A 4 -10.26 -10.39 -1.48
CA LEU A 4 -10.86 -9.11 -1.84
C LEU A 4 -10.01 -7.98 -1.28
N LYS A 5 -9.81 -6.94 -2.08
CA LYS A 5 -9.14 -5.71 -1.63
C LYS A 5 -10.10 -4.55 -1.77
N ASN A 6 -10.16 -3.69 -0.78
CA ASN A 6 -11.14 -2.62 -0.75
C ASN A 6 -10.58 -1.32 -0.18
N VAL A 7 -11.35 -0.25 -0.34
CA VAL A 7 -11.12 1.03 0.33
C VAL A 7 -12.44 1.51 0.93
N CYS A 8 -12.36 2.09 2.12
CA CYS A 8 -13.50 2.62 2.85
C CYS A 8 -13.18 3.97 3.48
N CYS A 9 -14.22 4.72 3.83
CA CYS A 9 -14.11 5.92 4.65
C CYS A 9 -13.72 5.51 6.07
N CYS A 10 -12.64 6.08 6.60
CA CYS A 10 -12.21 5.78 7.96
C CYS A 10 -13.17 6.30 9.05
N GLU A 11 -13.97 7.32 8.73
CA GLU A 11 -14.93 7.90 9.68
C GLU A 11 -16.26 7.15 9.70
N THR A 12 -16.83 6.86 8.52
CA THR A 12 -18.17 6.27 8.40
C THR A 12 -18.17 4.77 8.16
N GLY A 13 -17.02 4.18 7.80
CA GLY A 13 -16.92 2.77 7.41
C GLY A 13 -17.52 2.45 6.04
N ILE A 14 -18.05 3.44 5.31
CA ILE A 14 -18.64 3.23 3.99
C ILE A 14 -17.56 2.80 2.99
N MET A 15 -17.76 1.65 2.37
CA MET A 15 -16.88 1.12 1.33
C MET A 15 -17.14 1.82 -0.01
N PHE A 16 -16.08 2.31 -0.66
CA PHE A 16 -16.19 3.02 -1.94
C PHE A 16 -15.90 2.12 -3.14
N VAL A 17 -14.88 1.26 -3.01
CA VAL A 17 -14.39 0.41 -4.10
C VAL A 17 -13.97 -0.93 -3.51
N LEU A 18 -14.26 -1.99 -4.25
CA LEU A 18 -13.83 -3.35 -3.98
C LEU A 18 -13.28 -3.96 -5.28
N GLU A 19 -12.11 -4.57 -5.18
CA GLU A 19 -11.44 -5.28 -6.27
C GLU A 19 -11.30 -6.75 -5.88
N ILE A 20 -11.80 -7.63 -6.74
CA ILE A 20 -11.62 -9.07 -6.63
C ILE A 20 -10.21 -9.41 -7.11
N VAL A 21 -9.45 -10.13 -6.29
CA VAL A 21 -8.11 -10.58 -6.66
C VAL A 21 -8.24 -11.82 -7.55
N GLU A 22 -7.90 -11.65 -8.82
CA GLU A 22 -7.93 -12.70 -9.83
C GLU A 22 -6.58 -13.42 -9.94
N SER A 23 -6.40 -14.24 -10.98
CA SER A 23 -5.13 -14.90 -11.25
C SER A 23 -4.00 -13.86 -11.43
N PRO A 24 -2.74 -14.22 -11.11
CA PRO A 24 -1.61 -13.31 -11.28
C PRO A 24 -1.52 -12.72 -12.70
N GLU A 25 -1.83 -13.50 -13.73
CA GLU A 25 -1.79 -13.10 -15.14
C GLU A 25 -2.90 -12.11 -15.49
N ALA A 26 -4.10 -12.30 -14.93
CA ALA A 26 -5.21 -11.36 -15.10
C ALA A 26 -4.89 -10.03 -14.38
N MET A 27 -4.38 -10.12 -13.15
CA MET A 27 -3.96 -8.96 -12.37
C MET A 27 -2.82 -8.19 -13.04
N ASP A 28 -1.92 -8.89 -13.73
CA ASP A 28 -0.78 -8.25 -14.40
C ASP A 28 -1.20 -7.46 -15.67
N LYS A 29 -2.40 -7.67 -16.19
CA LYS A 29 -2.96 -6.93 -17.34
C LYS A 29 -3.81 -5.72 -16.94
N LYS A 30 -4.05 -5.51 -15.64
CA LYS A 30 -4.91 -4.43 -15.14
C LYS A 30 -4.20 -3.07 -15.21
N GLU A 31 -5.00 -2.00 -15.14
CA GLU A 31 -4.51 -0.62 -15.12
C GLU A 31 -3.41 -0.40 -14.06
N PHE A 32 -2.45 0.46 -14.39
CA PHE A 32 -1.28 0.82 -13.58
C PHE A 32 -0.26 -0.31 -13.40
N ARG A 33 -0.42 -1.46 -14.08
CA ARG A 33 0.59 -2.51 -14.10
C ARG A 33 1.53 -2.38 -15.31
N GLU A 34 2.34 -1.34 -15.30
CA GLU A 34 3.34 -1.09 -16.35
C GLU A 34 4.70 -0.74 -15.72
N GLY A 35 5.79 -1.04 -16.44
CA GLY A 35 7.16 -0.72 -16.00
C GLY A 35 7.52 -1.28 -14.62
N GLU A 36 8.09 -0.44 -13.76
CA GLU A 36 8.56 -0.83 -12.42
C GLU A 36 7.46 -0.84 -11.33
N VAL A 37 6.18 -0.66 -11.70
CA VAL A 37 5.10 -0.59 -10.72
C VAL A 37 4.83 -1.97 -10.12
N THR A 38 4.94 -2.07 -8.79
CA THR A 38 4.65 -3.32 -8.06
C THR A 38 3.17 -3.67 -8.08
N LYS A 39 2.84 -4.95 -7.89
CA LYS A 39 1.45 -5.45 -7.78
C LYS A 39 0.65 -4.68 -6.73
N THR A 40 1.28 -4.44 -5.58
CA THR A 40 0.70 -3.64 -4.49
C THR A 40 0.37 -2.24 -4.96
N THR A 41 1.36 -1.50 -5.47
CA THR A 41 1.19 -0.11 -5.89
C THR A 41 0.12 0.03 -6.98
N ALA A 42 0.12 -0.85 -7.98
CA ALA A 42 -0.89 -0.84 -9.04
C ALA A 42 -2.31 -1.05 -8.49
N THR A 43 -2.46 -2.00 -7.57
CA THR A 43 -3.75 -2.28 -6.93
C THR A 43 -4.22 -1.11 -6.06
N THR A 44 -3.34 -0.52 -5.26
CA THR A 44 -3.68 0.67 -4.47
C THR A 44 -4.15 1.82 -5.36
N LEU A 45 -3.45 2.06 -6.48
CA LEU A 45 -3.82 3.12 -7.43
C LEU A 45 -5.20 2.89 -8.06
N ARG A 46 -5.55 1.65 -8.40
CA ARG A 46 -6.89 1.32 -8.91
C ARG A 46 -7.97 1.56 -7.84
N LEU A 47 -7.73 1.12 -6.61
CA LEU A 47 -8.69 1.28 -5.51
C LEU A 47 -9.00 2.74 -5.20
N VAL A 48 -8.00 3.62 -5.27
CA VAL A 48 -8.15 5.04 -4.90
C VAL A 48 -8.25 5.99 -6.10
N LYS A 49 -8.48 5.46 -7.31
CA LYS A 49 -8.51 6.24 -8.56
C LYS A 49 -9.52 7.38 -8.52
N SER A 50 -10.70 7.15 -7.96
CA SER A 50 -11.76 8.16 -7.80
C SER A 50 -11.41 9.26 -6.78
N LEU A 51 -10.35 9.08 -5.99
CA LEU A 51 -9.90 10.02 -4.97
C LEU A 51 -8.68 10.84 -5.41
N PHE A 52 -8.14 10.62 -6.62
CA PHE A 52 -6.99 11.38 -7.11
C PHE A 52 -7.24 12.89 -7.07
N GLY A 53 -6.23 13.66 -6.69
CA GLY A 53 -6.29 15.12 -6.54
C GLY A 53 -7.01 15.62 -5.28
N SER A 54 -7.64 14.73 -4.50
CA SER A 54 -8.43 15.15 -3.32
C SER A 54 -7.60 15.52 -2.08
N GLN A 55 -6.29 15.34 -2.11
CA GLN A 55 -5.37 15.62 -0.99
C GLN A 55 -5.69 14.82 0.29
N ARG A 56 -6.46 13.73 0.17
CA ARG A 56 -6.80 12.85 1.29
C ARG A 56 -5.63 11.95 1.69
N LEU A 57 -5.64 11.52 2.95
CA LEU A 57 -4.74 10.51 3.49
C LEU A 57 -5.33 9.11 3.27
N VAL A 58 -4.56 8.24 2.61
CA VAL A 58 -4.88 6.82 2.45
C VAL A 58 -4.13 6.03 3.52
N LEU A 59 -4.88 5.32 4.35
CA LEU A 59 -4.34 4.39 5.35
C LEU A 59 -4.30 2.98 4.76
N GLY A 60 -3.16 2.30 4.87
CA GLY A 60 -2.98 0.94 4.39
C GLY A 60 -2.25 0.06 5.39
N ASP A 61 -2.62 -1.22 5.43
CA ASP A 61 -1.88 -2.22 6.18
C ASP A 61 -0.52 -2.55 5.52
N SER A 62 0.17 -3.54 6.07
CA SER A 62 1.49 -3.93 5.59
C SER A 62 1.55 -4.51 4.17
N TRP A 63 0.43 -5.01 3.63
CA TRP A 63 0.37 -5.46 2.24
C TRP A 63 0.42 -4.28 1.26
N PHE A 64 -0.21 -3.15 1.64
CA PHE A 64 -0.25 -1.91 0.85
C PHE A 64 1.00 -1.03 1.04
N ALA A 65 1.69 -1.19 2.17
CA ALA A 65 2.77 -0.31 2.58
C ALA A 65 4.09 -0.56 1.82
N SER A 66 4.41 0.36 0.90
CA SER A 66 5.75 0.44 0.30
C SER A 66 6.12 1.90 0.01
N VAL A 67 7.43 2.19 -0.05
CA VAL A 67 7.93 3.52 -0.43
C VAL A 67 7.43 3.91 -1.83
N LEU A 68 7.35 2.94 -2.74
CA LEU A 68 6.85 3.16 -4.10
C LEU A 68 5.36 3.54 -4.09
N THR A 69 4.55 2.85 -3.28
CA THR A 69 3.12 3.18 -3.09
C THR A 69 2.95 4.62 -2.63
N ALA A 70 3.70 5.03 -1.60
CA ALA A 70 3.64 6.40 -1.09
C ALA A 70 4.01 7.44 -2.16
N GLU A 71 5.07 7.20 -2.94
CA GLU A 71 5.49 8.12 -4.01
C GLU A 71 4.43 8.24 -5.11
N TYR A 72 3.89 7.11 -5.60
CA TYR A 72 2.90 7.12 -6.66
C TYR A 72 1.59 7.78 -6.21
N LEU A 73 1.16 7.56 -4.98
CA LEU A 73 0.00 8.27 -4.41
C LEU A 73 0.25 9.77 -4.31
N ARG A 74 1.47 10.17 -3.91
CA ARG A 74 1.82 11.60 -3.88
C ARG A 74 1.76 12.26 -5.25
N LYS A 75 2.23 11.57 -6.30
CA LYS A 75 2.11 12.00 -7.71
C LYS A 75 0.66 12.11 -8.18
N LYS A 76 -0.28 11.38 -7.54
CA LYS A 76 -1.73 11.46 -7.80
C LYS A 76 -2.47 12.40 -6.84
N GLY A 77 -1.76 13.24 -6.09
CA GLY A 77 -2.37 14.22 -5.20
C GLY A 77 -3.00 13.61 -3.94
N LEU A 78 -2.45 12.50 -3.45
CA LEU A 78 -2.86 11.83 -2.22
C LEU A 78 -1.68 11.69 -1.25
N TYR A 79 -1.98 11.58 0.04
CA TYR A 79 -1.01 11.20 1.07
C TYR A 79 -1.18 9.72 1.43
N PHE A 80 -0.14 9.10 1.98
CA PHE A 80 -0.17 7.69 2.37
C PHE A 80 0.49 7.47 3.73
N ALA A 81 -0.15 6.67 4.58
CA ALA A 81 0.45 6.13 5.79
C ALA A 81 0.16 4.63 5.88
N GLY A 82 1.18 3.85 6.22
CA GLY A 82 1.05 2.42 6.39
C GLY A 82 2.27 1.79 7.04
N VAL A 83 2.09 0.60 7.60
CA VAL A 83 3.12 -0.09 8.38
C VAL A 83 3.99 -0.93 7.45
N VAL A 84 5.25 -0.54 7.25
CA VAL A 84 6.19 -1.32 6.44
C VAL A 84 6.70 -2.52 7.24
N LYS A 85 6.19 -3.72 6.95
CA LYS A 85 6.63 -4.98 7.61
C LYS A 85 7.96 -5.46 7.09
N THR A 86 8.09 -5.50 5.77
CA THR A 86 9.32 -5.92 5.10
C THR A 86 9.92 -4.70 4.43
N ALA A 87 10.96 -4.15 5.05
CA ALA A 87 11.73 -3.07 4.46
C ALA A 87 12.33 -3.56 3.12
N HIS A 88 11.72 -3.21 1.99
CA HIS A 88 12.22 -3.60 0.66
C HIS A 88 13.10 -2.49 0.06
N LYS A 89 13.20 -2.44 -1.28
CA LYS A 89 13.93 -1.42 -2.03
C LYS A 89 13.48 -0.02 -1.58
N ARG A 90 14.43 0.91 -1.45
CA ARG A 90 14.23 2.33 -1.08
C ARG A 90 13.81 2.62 0.35
N PHE A 91 13.55 1.60 1.18
CA PHE A 91 13.38 1.81 2.61
C PHE A 91 14.75 2.05 3.26
N PRO A 92 14.94 3.08 4.09
CA PRO A 92 16.26 3.47 4.60
C PRO A 92 16.69 2.57 5.78
N LYS A 93 16.92 1.28 5.50
CA LYS A 93 17.29 0.28 6.50
C LYS A 93 18.53 0.68 7.31
N ILE A 94 19.54 1.23 6.64
CA ILE A 94 20.80 1.61 7.28
C ILE A 94 20.55 2.69 8.33
N PHE A 95 19.77 3.70 7.97
CA PHE A 95 19.34 4.75 8.89
C PHE A 95 18.59 4.18 10.09
N PHE A 96 17.66 3.25 9.89
CA PHE A 96 16.91 2.68 11.01
C PHE A 96 17.70 1.68 11.86
N LYS A 97 18.71 1.00 11.30
CA LYS A 97 19.58 0.08 12.06
C LYS A 97 20.39 0.76 13.15
N GLN A 98 20.68 2.05 13.03
CA GLN A 98 21.42 2.80 14.05
C GLN A 98 20.60 3.07 15.31
N PHE A 99 19.28 2.98 15.20
CA PHE A 99 18.36 3.10 16.32
C PHE A 99 18.05 1.68 16.79
N ALA A 100 18.54 1.32 17.98
CA ALA A 100 18.26 0.02 18.59
C ALA A 100 16.78 -0.08 18.99
N PHE A 101 15.92 -0.36 18.01
CA PHE A 101 14.52 -0.66 18.29
C PHE A 101 14.39 -2.11 18.73
N GLY A 102 14.29 -2.32 20.05
CA GLY A 102 13.89 -3.59 20.65
C GLY A 102 15.00 -4.65 20.75
N ALA A 103 16.15 -4.30 21.31
CA ALA A 103 17.13 -5.30 21.75
C ALA A 103 16.57 -6.24 22.85
N ASP A 104 15.48 -5.85 23.54
CA ASP A 104 14.95 -6.56 24.71
C ASP A 104 13.48 -7.01 24.60
N ALA A 105 12.83 -6.92 23.44
CA ALA A 105 11.44 -7.37 23.30
C ALA A 105 11.42 -8.86 22.89
N PRO A 106 10.94 -9.79 23.75
CA PRO A 106 10.80 -11.18 23.36
C PRO A 106 9.86 -11.26 22.16
N ARG A 107 10.34 -11.88 21.07
CA ARG A 107 9.47 -12.25 19.95
C ARG A 107 8.59 -13.36 20.48
N GLY A 108 7.31 -13.05 20.71
CA GLY A 108 6.32 -14.02 21.17
C GLY A 108 6.37 -15.29 20.32
N GLU A 109 6.41 -16.42 21.01
CA GLU A 109 6.34 -17.78 20.48
C GLU A 109 5.04 -18.05 19.72
#